data_AF-W7ABY2-F1
#
_entry.id   AF-W7ABY2-F1
#
_cell.length_a   1.000
_cell.length_b   1.000
_cell.length_c   1.000
_cell.angle_alpha   90.00
_cell.angle_beta   90.00
_cell.angle_gamma   90.00
#
_symmetry.space_group_name_H-M   'P 1'
#
loop_
_entity.id
_entity.type
_entity.pdbx_description
1 polymer ?
#
loop_
_entity_poly.entity_id
_entity_poly.type
_entity_poly.pdbx_seq_one_letter_code
_entity_poly.pdbx_strand_id
1 'polypeptide(L)'
;MDEKTCKLFLEADKLFRGNQADTTKINKLPSIKEHFPKNKPCKNNMQGDKLFKTHNRGKGKGKKNDITLNLAYNKYLEKHRGNFNYWILLYNINGLKEANLEYMHKFYKLLNYICKTTVDYKKYGAKSKSLIQYSTESSNQYMFLYENVSKCNSYIHLLGKLKKMYNFRASAITQNITDKNLSANLQTLTKKDKADLDIVANVKEFHFNDTGYRLQYNDDIFTTLENDKIQRKKTYEETKGIYITLGLQLKNYGGQIASKKLVPGNKGATPNITSSESTSETDTLTDTKGKLGESQD
;
A
#
# COMPACT_ATOMS: atom_id res chain seq x y z
N MET A 1 -8.11 -4.72 -14.59
CA MET A 1 -7.08 -5.13 -15.55
C MET A 1 -7.00 -6.63 -15.50
N ASP A 2 -7.14 -7.30 -16.64
CA ASP A 2 -7.15 -8.76 -16.71
C ASP A 2 -5.75 -9.32 -17.06
N GLU A 3 -5.63 -10.65 -17.07
CA GLU A 3 -4.40 -11.34 -17.39
C GLU A 3 -3.85 -10.96 -18.78
N LYS A 4 -4.73 -10.83 -19.79
CA LYS A 4 -4.35 -10.48 -21.16
C LYS A 4 -3.69 -9.10 -21.20
N THR A 5 -4.27 -8.12 -20.52
CA THR A 5 -3.71 -6.77 -20.41
C THR A 5 -2.36 -6.79 -19.70
N CYS A 6 -2.22 -7.56 -18.62
CA CYS A 6 -0.93 -7.70 -17.93
C CYS A 6 0.13 -8.40 -18.79
N LYS A 7 -0.24 -9.40 -19.60
CA LYS A 7 0.67 -10.03 -20.57
C LYS A 7 1.18 -9.01 -21.59
N LEU A 8 0.28 -8.27 -22.21
CA LEU A 8 0.64 -7.21 -23.17
C LEU A 8 1.54 -6.14 -22.53
N PHE A 9 1.21 -5.71 -21.31
CA PHE A 9 2.03 -4.76 -20.56
C PHE A 9 3.45 -5.30 -20.33
N LEU A 10 3.59 -6.55 -19.86
CA LEU A 10 4.90 -7.16 -19.61
C LEU A 10 5.68 -7.44 -20.89
N GLU A 11 5.00 -7.75 -22.00
CA GLU A 11 5.64 -7.90 -23.32
C GLU A 11 6.19 -6.58 -23.84
N ALA A 12 5.43 -5.49 -23.70
CA ALA A 12 5.89 -4.15 -24.03
C ALA A 12 7.07 -3.73 -23.14
N ASP A 13 7.00 -3.97 -21.82
CA ASP A 13 8.09 -3.70 -20.87
C ASP A 13 9.37 -4.49 -21.20
N LYS A 14 9.27 -5.70 -21.74
CA LYS A 14 10.44 -6.49 -22.16
C LYS A 14 11.19 -5.91 -23.37
N LEU A 15 10.54 -5.06 -24.17
CA LEU A 15 11.20 -4.31 -25.26
C LEU A 15 12.17 -3.24 -24.71
N PHE A 16 12.15 -3.05 -23.40
CA PHE A 16 12.68 -1.91 -22.70
C PHE A 16 13.56 -2.42 -21.54
N ARG A 17 14.74 -2.95 -21.89
CA ARG A 17 15.69 -3.56 -20.93
C ARG A 17 16.54 -2.48 -20.23
N GLY A 18 16.07 -2.05 -19.06
CA GLY A 18 16.82 -1.12 -18.21
C GLY A 18 17.00 0.25 -18.86
N ASN A 19 18.20 0.56 -19.35
CA ASN A 19 18.47 1.83 -20.04
C ASN A 19 18.50 1.69 -21.58
N GLN A 20 18.23 0.50 -22.12
CA GLN A 20 18.28 0.23 -23.55
C GLN A 20 16.94 -0.30 -24.06
N ALA A 21 16.56 0.12 -25.25
CA ALA A 21 15.43 -0.43 -25.97
C ALA A 21 15.95 -1.53 -26.90
N ASP A 22 15.21 -2.62 -27.04
CA ASP A 22 15.45 -3.64 -28.07
C ASP A 22 14.96 -3.09 -29.41
N THR A 23 15.76 -2.18 -29.97
CA THR A 23 15.43 -1.47 -31.21
C THR A 23 15.24 -2.44 -32.37
N THR A 24 15.92 -3.59 -32.36
CA THR A 24 15.72 -4.65 -33.36
C THR A 24 14.30 -5.21 -33.33
N LYS A 25 13.75 -5.50 -32.15
CA LYS A 25 12.35 -5.95 -32.02
C LYS A 25 11.37 -4.83 -32.29
N ILE A 26 11.61 -3.64 -31.75
CA ILE A 26 10.74 -2.48 -31.93
C ILE A 26 10.63 -2.10 -33.42
N ASN A 27 11.75 -2.08 -34.14
CA ASN A 27 11.77 -1.82 -35.57
C ASN A 27 11.22 -2.97 -36.43
N LYS A 28 10.82 -4.10 -35.85
CA LYS A 28 10.09 -5.17 -36.55
C LYS A 28 8.59 -5.09 -36.34
N LEU A 29 8.10 -4.30 -35.37
CA LEU A 29 6.67 -4.15 -35.07
C LEU A 29 6.03 -3.13 -36.04
N PRO A 30 5.17 -3.56 -36.98
CA PRO A 30 4.59 -2.67 -37.99
C PRO A 30 3.79 -1.54 -37.35
N SER A 31 2.98 -1.87 -36.34
CA SER A 31 2.09 -0.94 -35.63
C SER A 31 2.81 0.20 -34.91
N ILE A 32 4.09 0.03 -34.56
CA ILE A 32 4.87 1.06 -33.86
C ILE A 32 5.66 1.93 -34.87
N LYS A 33 6.01 1.38 -36.05
CA LYS A 33 6.78 2.09 -37.08
C LYS A 33 6.11 3.38 -37.54
N GLU A 34 4.79 3.35 -37.71
CA GLU A 34 3.99 4.51 -38.14
C GLU A 34 4.10 5.69 -37.17
N HIS A 35 4.49 5.42 -35.92
CA HIS A 35 4.58 6.41 -34.86
C HIS A 35 6.01 6.96 -34.71
N PHE A 36 6.97 6.47 -35.51
CA PHE A 36 8.36 6.93 -35.42
C PHE A 36 8.57 8.33 -36.02
N PRO A 37 9.44 9.14 -35.41
CA PRO A 37 9.80 10.43 -35.97
C PRO A 37 10.35 10.30 -37.40
N LYS A 38 9.69 10.97 -38.35
CA LYS A 38 10.15 11.06 -39.75
C LYS A 38 10.28 9.70 -40.46
N ASN A 39 9.51 8.69 -40.07
CA ASN A 39 9.60 7.30 -40.57
C ASN A 39 11.01 6.69 -40.45
N LYS A 40 11.87 7.27 -39.60
CA LYS A 40 13.22 6.75 -39.37
C LYS A 40 13.13 5.57 -38.39
N PRO A 41 14.00 4.55 -38.55
CA PRO A 41 14.07 3.50 -37.56
C PRO A 41 14.37 4.08 -36.17
N CYS A 42 13.81 3.47 -35.14
CA CYS A 42 14.06 3.82 -33.75
C CYS A 42 15.58 3.69 -33.47
N LYS A 43 16.22 4.84 -33.20
CA LYS A 43 17.65 4.95 -32.87
C LYS A 43 17.89 5.34 -31.40
N ASN A 44 16.85 5.85 -30.74
CA ASN A 44 16.89 6.37 -29.38
C ASN A 44 16.13 5.43 -28.42
N ASN A 45 16.58 5.39 -27.17
CA ASN A 45 16.24 4.39 -26.15
C ASN A 45 15.49 5.01 -24.96
N MET A 46 14.72 6.08 -25.15
CA MET A 46 14.08 6.78 -24.02
C MET A 46 12.72 6.19 -23.63
N GLN A 47 12.64 5.76 -22.38
CA GLN A 47 11.50 5.10 -21.72
C GLN A 47 11.22 5.78 -20.38
N GLY A 48 10.10 5.47 -19.71
CA GLY A 48 9.75 6.04 -18.40
C GLY A 48 10.80 5.80 -17.29
N ASP A 49 11.33 4.58 -17.15
CA ASP A 49 12.39 4.28 -16.18
C ASP A 49 13.69 5.01 -16.54
N LYS A 50 14.00 5.10 -17.85
CA LYS A 50 15.11 5.93 -18.33
C LYS A 50 14.87 7.42 -18.11
N LEU A 51 13.63 7.91 -18.20
CA LEU A 51 13.26 9.31 -18.00
C LEU A 51 13.55 9.72 -16.56
N PHE A 52 13.07 8.94 -15.60
CA PHE A 52 13.35 9.13 -14.17
C PHE A 52 14.86 9.02 -13.88
N LYS A 53 15.53 7.95 -14.35
CA LYS A 53 16.99 7.78 -14.16
C LYS A 53 17.81 8.89 -14.80
N THR A 54 17.43 9.36 -15.99
CA THR A 54 18.12 10.47 -16.70
C THR A 54 17.94 11.77 -15.94
N HIS A 55 16.74 12.02 -15.41
CA HIS A 55 16.49 13.22 -14.61
C HIS A 55 17.28 13.24 -13.30
N ASN A 56 17.48 12.07 -12.69
CA ASN A 56 18.23 11.94 -11.45
C ASN A 56 19.75 11.80 -11.64
N ARG A 57 20.22 11.64 -12.89
CA ARG A 57 21.65 11.51 -13.20
C ARG A 57 22.36 12.83 -12.87
N GLY A 58 23.19 12.84 -11.82
CA GLY A 58 23.92 14.02 -11.34
C GLY A 58 23.25 14.79 -10.20
N LYS A 59 22.07 14.36 -9.71
CA LYS A 59 21.55 14.85 -8.44
C LYS A 59 22.25 14.11 -7.30
N GLY A 60 22.84 14.85 -6.34
CA GLY A 60 23.36 14.26 -5.10
C GLY A 60 22.26 13.53 -4.33
N LYS A 61 22.63 12.49 -3.57
CA LYS A 61 21.69 11.80 -2.67
C LYS A 61 20.96 12.82 -1.79
N GLY A 62 19.63 12.74 -1.70
CA GLY A 62 18.81 13.65 -0.89
C GLY A 62 18.29 14.90 -1.60
N LYS A 63 18.63 15.16 -2.88
CA LYS A 63 17.99 16.26 -3.64
C LYS A 63 16.57 15.88 -4.06
N LYS A 64 15.60 16.68 -3.65
CA LYS A 64 14.18 16.49 -4.01
C LYS A 64 13.97 16.42 -5.51
N ASN A 65 13.14 15.48 -5.93
CA ASN A 65 12.78 15.32 -7.33
C ASN A 65 11.39 15.87 -7.61
N ASP A 66 11.29 17.19 -7.75
CA ASP A 66 10.00 17.87 -7.89
C ASP A 66 9.51 17.95 -9.35
N ILE A 67 10.15 17.25 -10.30
CA ILE A 67 9.72 17.30 -11.71
C ILE A 67 8.40 16.53 -11.90
N THR A 68 7.44 17.16 -12.58
CA THR A 68 6.19 16.52 -12.98
C THR A 68 6.38 15.70 -14.26
N LEU A 69 5.43 14.80 -14.56
CA LEU A 69 5.40 14.08 -15.84
C LEU A 69 5.42 15.05 -17.03
N ASN A 70 4.65 16.14 -16.96
CA ASN A 70 4.56 17.17 -17.99
C ASN A 70 5.93 17.84 -18.24
N LEU A 71 6.59 18.30 -17.18
CA LEU A 71 7.91 18.92 -17.29
C LEU A 71 8.97 17.93 -17.80
N ALA A 72 8.93 16.67 -17.35
CA ALA A 72 9.84 15.63 -17.82
C ALA A 72 9.60 15.31 -19.30
N TYR A 73 8.35 15.22 -19.72
CA TYR A 73 7.98 15.03 -21.11
C TYR A 73 8.53 16.15 -22.00
N ASN A 74 8.28 17.41 -21.66
CA ASN A 74 8.76 18.56 -22.45
C ASN A 74 10.29 18.59 -22.51
N LYS A 75 10.95 18.36 -21.37
CA LYS A 75 12.41 18.42 -21.27
C LYS A 75 13.13 17.35 -22.08
N TYR A 76 12.60 16.13 -22.06
CA TYR A 76 13.32 14.98 -22.60
C TYR A 76 12.64 14.41 -23.85
N LEU A 77 11.32 14.24 -23.86
CA LEU A 77 10.61 13.47 -24.89
C LEU A 77 10.06 14.31 -26.05
N GLU A 78 9.68 15.57 -25.81
CA GLU A 78 8.98 16.40 -26.79
C GLU A 78 9.75 16.56 -28.12
N LYS A 79 11.07 16.79 -28.04
CA LYS A 79 11.95 16.89 -29.22
C LYS A 79 12.10 15.58 -30.00
N HIS A 80 11.66 14.46 -29.43
CA HIS A 80 11.86 13.11 -29.96
C HIS A 80 10.56 12.33 -30.17
N ARG A 81 9.39 12.97 -29.99
CA ARG A 81 8.06 12.31 -30.03
C ARG A 81 7.59 11.91 -31.43
N GLY A 82 8.23 12.43 -32.48
CA GLY A 82 7.77 12.24 -33.85
C GLY A 82 6.40 12.86 -34.07
N ASN A 83 5.51 12.15 -34.76
CA ASN A 83 4.13 12.59 -34.99
C ASN A 83 3.19 12.18 -33.85
N PHE A 84 3.67 11.39 -32.89
CA PHE A 84 2.81 10.86 -31.84
C PHE A 84 2.72 11.82 -30.65
N ASN A 85 1.51 12.31 -30.39
CA ASN A 85 1.22 13.08 -29.20
C ASN A 85 0.81 12.15 -28.04
N TYR A 86 1.75 11.75 -27.19
CA TYR A 86 1.49 10.90 -26.03
C TYR A 86 0.39 11.43 -25.09
N TRP A 87 0.16 12.75 -25.06
CA TRP A 87 -0.92 13.34 -24.26
C TRP A 87 -2.31 12.91 -24.69
N ILE A 88 -2.51 12.48 -25.94
CA ILE A 88 -3.80 11.97 -26.40
C ILE A 88 -4.24 10.72 -25.63
N LEU A 89 -3.28 9.90 -25.19
CA LEU A 89 -3.55 8.71 -24.37
C LEU A 89 -4.02 9.07 -22.96
N LEU A 90 -3.70 10.28 -22.50
CA LEU A 90 -4.03 10.79 -21.17
C LEU A 90 -5.15 11.84 -21.23
N TYR A 91 -5.76 12.05 -22.39
CA TYR A 91 -6.77 13.09 -22.60
C TYR A 91 -7.94 12.98 -21.63
N ASN A 92 -8.38 11.75 -21.33
CA ASN A 92 -9.48 11.48 -20.39
C ASN A 92 -9.02 11.36 -18.93
N ILE A 93 -7.74 11.61 -18.63
CA ILE A 93 -7.16 11.46 -17.28
C ILE A 93 -6.62 12.81 -16.81
N ASN A 94 -7.57 13.73 -16.57
CA ASN A 94 -7.29 15.12 -16.20
C ASN A 94 -6.37 15.21 -14.97
N GLY A 95 -5.37 16.07 -15.05
CA GLY A 95 -4.41 16.31 -13.97
C GLY A 95 -3.30 15.26 -13.82
N LEU A 96 -3.37 14.08 -14.47
CA LEU A 96 -2.32 13.05 -14.36
C LEU A 96 -0.95 13.56 -14.80
N LYS A 97 -0.90 14.44 -15.80
CA LYS A 97 0.35 15.05 -16.29
C LYS A 97 1.11 15.85 -15.22
N GLU A 98 0.43 16.32 -14.19
CA GLU A 98 1.04 17.08 -13.10
C GLU A 98 1.54 16.20 -11.94
N ALA A 99 1.37 14.87 -12.05
CA ALA A 99 1.94 13.94 -11.09
C ALA A 99 3.48 14.02 -11.08
N ASN A 100 4.06 13.85 -9.90
CA ASN A 100 5.48 13.81 -9.69
C ASN A 100 6.10 12.55 -10.34
N LEU A 101 7.18 12.74 -11.10
CA LEU A 101 7.82 11.66 -11.86
C LEU A 101 8.35 10.53 -10.97
N GLU A 102 8.84 10.84 -9.77
CA GLU A 102 9.33 9.84 -8.81
C GLU A 102 8.22 8.93 -8.33
N TYR A 103 7.11 9.51 -7.87
CA TYR A 103 5.97 8.70 -7.43
C TYR A 103 5.42 7.87 -8.59
N MET A 104 5.28 8.44 -9.79
CA MET A 104 4.80 7.71 -10.95
C MET A 104 5.71 6.53 -11.33
N HIS A 105 7.02 6.67 -11.18
CA HIS A 105 7.96 5.56 -11.31
C HIS A 105 7.72 4.44 -10.28
N LYS A 106 7.41 4.80 -9.04
CA LYS A 106 7.07 3.83 -7.99
C LYS A 106 5.71 3.16 -8.24
N PHE A 107 4.70 3.90 -8.71
CA PHE A 107 3.42 3.35 -9.16
C PHE A 107 3.60 2.38 -10.32
N TYR A 108 4.47 2.71 -11.27
CA TYR A 108 4.86 1.81 -12.36
C TYR A 108 5.46 0.50 -11.84
N LYS A 109 6.38 0.56 -10.87
CA LYS A 109 6.95 -0.64 -10.24
C LYS A 109 5.88 -1.51 -9.58
N LEU A 110 4.95 -0.90 -8.85
CA LEU A 110 3.83 -1.63 -8.23
C LEU A 110 2.98 -2.33 -9.30
N LEU A 111 2.58 -1.61 -10.36
CA LEU A 111 1.84 -2.19 -11.47
C LEU A 111 2.59 -3.38 -12.10
N ASN A 112 3.90 -3.25 -12.30
CA ASN A 112 4.74 -4.30 -12.87
C ASN A 112 4.73 -5.58 -12.01
N TYR A 113 4.87 -5.45 -10.70
CA TYR A 113 4.81 -6.60 -9.79
C TYR A 113 3.40 -7.20 -9.68
N ILE A 114 2.35 -6.38 -9.68
CA ILE A 114 0.95 -6.87 -9.74
C ILE A 114 0.75 -7.72 -11.00
N CYS A 115 1.21 -7.24 -12.16
CA CYS A 115 1.08 -7.98 -13.40
C CYS A 115 1.93 -9.25 -13.44
N LYS A 116 3.18 -9.22 -12.93
CA LYS A 116 4.00 -10.42 -12.79
C LYS A 116 3.30 -11.47 -11.94
N THR A 117 2.79 -11.08 -10.78
CA THR A 117 2.06 -11.97 -9.86
C THR A 117 0.82 -12.56 -10.53
N THR A 118 0.03 -11.73 -11.22
CA THR A 118 -1.20 -12.15 -11.91
C THR A 118 -0.90 -13.18 -13.00
N VAL A 119 0.06 -12.90 -13.89
CA VAL A 119 0.40 -13.77 -15.01
C VAL A 119 1.04 -15.06 -14.54
N ASP A 120 1.92 -14.98 -13.54
CA ASP A 120 2.60 -16.14 -12.96
C ASP A 120 1.62 -17.09 -12.27
N TYR A 121 0.71 -16.56 -11.43
CA TYR A 121 -0.35 -17.37 -10.81
C TYR A 121 -1.26 -18.00 -11.86
N LYS A 122 -1.67 -17.26 -12.89
CA LYS A 122 -2.54 -17.82 -13.94
C LYS A 122 -1.87 -18.95 -14.73
N LYS A 123 -0.54 -18.89 -14.88
CA LYS A 123 0.21 -19.90 -15.62
C LYS A 123 0.50 -21.16 -14.80
N TYR A 124 0.84 -21.02 -13.51
CA TYR A 124 1.37 -22.12 -12.70
C TYR A 124 0.55 -22.43 -11.44
N GLY A 125 -0.46 -21.61 -11.13
CA GLY A 125 -1.29 -21.72 -9.94
C GLY A 125 -0.49 -21.63 -8.64
N ALA A 126 -0.95 -22.36 -7.63
CA ALA A 126 -0.30 -22.42 -6.31
C ALA A 126 1.09 -23.07 -6.33
N LYS A 127 1.42 -23.82 -7.40
CA LYS A 127 2.70 -24.52 -7.55
C LYS A 127 3.85 -23.61 -8.01
N SER A 128 3.56 -22.34 -8.31
CA SER A 128 4.60 -21.41 -8.73
C SER A 128 5.64 -21.18 -7.64
N LYS A 129 6.92 -21.29 -8.01
CA LYS A 129 8.06 -20.99 -7.15
C LYS A 129 8.34 -19.48 -7.02
N SER A 130 7.91 -18.68 -7.99
CA SER A 130 8.17 -17.23 -8.03
C SER A 130 7.01 -16.38 -7.51
N LEU A 131 5.86 -17.01 -7.26
CA LEU A 131 4.64 -16.31 -6.84
C LEU A 131 4.82 -15.54 -5.54
N ILE A 132 5.41 -16.17 -4.52
CA ILE A 132 5.68 -15.53 -3.24
C ILE A 132 6.58 -14.31 -3.40
N GLN A 133 7.60 -14.39 -4.26
CA GLN A 133 8.51 -13.29 -4.50
C GLN A 133 7.78 -12.10 -5.14
N TYR A 134 7.07 -12.31 -6.26
CA TYR A 134 6.35 -11.22 -6.93
C TYR A 134 5.23 -10.64 -6.07
N SER A 135 4.54 -11.48 -5.30
CA SER A 135 3.50 -11.03 -4.39
C SER A 135 4.08 -10.21 -3.23
N THR A 136 5.21 -10.62 -2.67
CA THR A 136 5.89 -9.89 -1.59
C THR A 136 6.35 -8.53 -2.09
N GLU A 137 6.97 -8.47 -3.27
CA GLU A 137 7.39 -7.21 -3.88
C GLU A 137 6.21 -6.27 -4.17
N SER A 138 5.08 -6.82 -4.63
CA SER A 138 3.83 -6.06 -4.81
C SER A 138 3.35 -5.46 -3.48
N SER A 139 3.29 -6.28 -2.44
CA SER A 139 2.83 -5.89 -1.10
C SER A 139 3.73 -4.81 -0.49
N ASN A 140 5.05 -5.04 -0.52
CA ASN A 140 6.04 -4.09 -0.03
C ASN A 140 5.94 -2.75 -0.77
N GLN A 141 5.86 -2.77 -2.09
CA GLN A 141 5.81 -1.55 -2.87
C GLN A 141 4.49 -0.79 -2.71
N TYR A 142 3.38 -1.50 -2.49
CA TYR A 142 2.09 -0.92 -2.14
C TYR A 142 2.13 -0.21 -0.80
N MET A 143 2.61 -0.91 0.25
CA MET A 143 2.74 -0.35 1.59
C MET A 143 3.64 0.89 1.56
N PHE A 144 4.81 0.80 0.92
CA PHE A 144 5.73 1.93 0.79
C PHE A 144 5.07 3.14 0.10
N LEU A 145 4.36 2.92 -1.01
CA LEU A 145 3.64 4.00 -1.69
C LEU A 145 2.63 4.64 -0.76
N TYR A 146 1.78 3.84 -0.10
CA TYR A 146 0.75 4.33 0.81
C TYR A 146 1.34 5.27 1.87
N GLU A 147 2.39 4.85 2.58
CA GLU A 147 2.98 5.66 3.65
C GLU A 147 3.50 7.01 3.15
N ASN A 148 4.10 7.05 1.96
CA ASN A 148 4.66 8.29 1.40
C ASN A 148 3.60 9.23 0.79
N VAL A 149 2.47 8.69 0.31
CA VAL A 149 1.47 9.45 -0.46
C VAL A 149 0.12 9.56 0.24
N SER A 150 0.01 9.06 1.47
CA SER A 150 -1.25 8.96 2.24
C SER A 150 -2.01 10.27 2.38
N LYS A 151 -1.29 11.40 2.39
CA LYS A 151 -1.86 12.74 2.52
C LYS A 151 -2.44 13.30 1.22
N CYS A 152 -2.26 12.62 0.08
CA CYS A 152 -2.71 13.10 -1.22
C CYS A 152 -3.81 12.18 -1.79
N ASN A 153 -5.05 12.70 -1.84
CA ASN A 153 -6.21 11.97 -2.33
C ASN A 153 -6.02 11.42 -3.76
N SER A 154 -5.35 12.18 -4.62
CA SER A 154 -5.06 11.79 -6.01
C SER A 154 -4.17 10.55 -6.10
N TYR A 155 -3.11 10.47 -5.28
CA TYR A 155 -2.26 9.28 -5.22
C TYR A 155 -2.95 8.12 -4.52
N ILE A 156 -3.71 8.37 -3.44
CA ILE A 156 -4.52 7.35 -2.78
C ILE A 156 -5.53 6.73 -3.75
N HIS A 157 -6.16 7.54 -4.58
CA HIS A 157 -7.08 7.08 -5.60
C HIS A 157 -6.38 6.20 -6.66
N LEU A 158 -5.19 6.60 -7.13
CA LEU A 158 -4.39 5.78 -8.04
C LEU A 158 -4.00 4.44 -7.40
N LEU A 159 -3.61 4.46 -6.13
CA LEU A 159 -3.25 3.27 -5.36
C LEU A 159 -4.45 2.33 -5.20
N GLY A 160 -5.64 2.89 -4.93
CA GLY A 160 -6.90 2.15 -4.90
C GLY A 160 -7.23 1.48 -6.23
N LYS A 161 -6.98 2.15 -7.38
CA LYS A 161 -7.14 1.52 -8.71
C LYS A 161 -6.22 0.32 -8.88
N LEU A 162 -4.95 0.42 -8.49
CA LEU A 162 -4.01 -0.71 -8.55
C LEU A 162 -4.42 -1.84 -7.60
N LYS A 163 -4.88 -1.52 -6.39
CA LYS A 163 -5.41 -2.52 -5.45
C LYS A 163 -6.57 -3.31 -6.03
N LYS A 164 -7.52 -2.64 -6.68
CA LYS A 164 -8.64 -3.30 -7.38
C LYS A 164 -8.16 -4.25 -8.46
N MET A 165 -7.06 -3.93 -9.16
CA MET A 165 -6.47 -4.83 -10.16
C MET A 165 -5.87 -6.09 -9.53
N TYR A 166 -5.33 -5.98 -8.31
CA TYR A 166 -4.81 -7.12 -7.54
C TYR A 166 -5.92 -8.01 -6.93
N ASN A 167 -7.20 -7.63 -7.06
CA ASN A 167 -8.32 -8.37 -6.47
C ASN A 167 -8.50 -9.81 -7.01
N PHE A 168 -7.77 -10.21 -8.06
CA PHE A 168 -7.71 -11.61 -8.50
C PHE A 168 -7.33 -12.56 -7.34
N ARG A 169 -6.58 -12.06 -6.35
CA ARG A 169 -6.23 -12.78 -5.13
C ARG A 169 -7.47 -13.35 -4.44
N ALA A 170 -8.54 -12.57 -4.28
CA ALA A 170 -9.75 -13.04 -3.59
C ALA A 170 -10.30 -14.30 -4.27
N SER A 171 -10.45 -14.24 -5.60
CA SER A 171 -10.88 -15.39 -6.40
C SER A 171 -9.90 -16.56 -6.33
N ALA A 172 -8.59 -16.30 -6.34
CA ALA A 172 -7.55 -17.32 -6.24
C ALA A 172 -7.62 -18.11 -4.92
N ILE A 173 -7.84 -17.40 -3.80
CA ILE A 173 -7.99 -18.03 -2.47
C ILE A 173 -9.30 -18.81 -2.38
N THR A 174 -10.42 -18.26 -2.84
CA THR A 174 -11.72 -18.96 -2.82
C THR A 174 -11.72 -20.24 -3.67
N GLN A 175 -10.95 -20.29 -4.76
CA GLN A 175 -10.83 -21.51 -5.59
C GLN A 175 -9.91 -22.58 -4.97
N ASN A 176 -9.08 -22.22 -3.99
CA ASN A 176 -8.07 -23.09 -3.40
C ASN A 176 -8.14 -23.07 -1.86
N ILE A 177 -9.36 -23.14 -1.30
CA ILE A 177 -9.60 -23.00 0.16
C ILE A 177 -8.78 -23.99 0.99
N THR A 178 -8.48 -25.18 0.44
CA THR A 178 -7.71 -26.22 1.12
C THR A 178 -6.19 -25.94 1.14
N ASP A 179 -5.68 -25.05 0.28
CA ASP A 179 -4.28 -24.67 0.23
C ASP A 179 -4.00 -23.46 1.13
N LYS A 180 -3.70 -23.75 2.40
CA LYS A 180 -3.31 -22.72 3.38
C LYS A 180 -2.04 -21.96 2.97
N ASN A 181 -1.13 -22.59 2.21
CA ASN A 181 0.13 -21.99 1.79
C ASN A 181 -0.10 -20.93 0.71
N LEU A 182 -1.12 -21.09 -0.14
CA LEU A 182 -1.45 -20.09 -1.16
C LEU A 182 -1.76 -18.73 -0.55
N SER A 183 -2.46 -18.70 0.59
CA SER A 183 -2.80 -17.45 1.29
C SER A 183 -1.56 -16.71 1.82
N ALA A 184 -0.50 -17.44 2.16
CA ALA A 184 0.80 -16.89 2.58
C ALA A 184 1.64 -16.45 1.37
N ASN A 185 1.57 -17.20 0.27
CA ASN A 185 2.29 -16.90 -0.97
C ASN A 185 1.69 -15.70 -1.73
N LEU A 186 0.37 -15.54 -1.71
CA LEU A 186 -0.34 -14.37 -2.22
C LEU A 186 -0.63 -13.40 -1.08
N GLN A 187 0.31 -12.50 -0.81
CA GLN A 187 0.17 -11.48 0.23
C GLN A 187 -0.88 -10.42 -0.12
N THR A 188 -1.66 -9.97 0.86
CA THR A 188 -2.63 -8.89 0.68
C THR A 188 -1.93 -7.54 0.53
N LEU A 189 -2.49 -6.65 -0.29
CA LEU A 189 -2.05 -5.25 -0.39
C LEU A 189 -2.71 -4.42 0.72
N THR A 190 -2.01 -4.27 1.85
CA THR A 190 -2.48 -3.49 3.02
C THR A 190 -1.46 -2.43 3.44
N LYS A 191 -1.89 -1.53 4.33
CA LYS A 191 -1.02 -0.57 5.01
C LYS A 191 -0.17 -1.25 6.08
N LYS A 192 0.74 -0.51 6.72
CA LYS A 192 1.64 -1.00 7.78
C LYS A 192 0.91 -1.64 8.97
N ASP A 193 -0.20 -1.04 9.39
CA ASP A 193 -1.07 -1.52 10.47
C ASP A 193 -2.01 -2.67 10.04
N LYS A 194 -1.85 -3.16 8.81
CA LYS A 194 -2.75 -4.14 8.14
C LYS A 194 -4.17 -3.64 7.94
N ALA A 195 -4.45 -2.35 8.17
CA ALA A 195 -5.75 -1.78 7.88
C ALA A 195 -5.95 -1.70 6.36
N ASP A 196 -7.19 -1.91 5.94
CA ASP A 196 -7.57 -1.81 4.54
C ASP A 196 -7.60 -0.35 4.08
N LEU A 197 -7.55 -0.15 2.76
CA LEU A 197 -7.59 1.20 2.20
C LEU A 197 -9.05 1.63 2.12
N ASP A 198 -9.43 2.67 2.85
CA ASP A 198 -10.70 3.34 2.60
C ASP A 198 -10.60 4.04 1.25
N ILE A 199 -11.23 3.45 0.25
CA ILE A 199 -11.21 3.98 -1.11
C ILE A 199 -12.02 5.27 -1.11
N VAL A 200 -11.32 6.41 -1.09
CA VAL A 200 -11.93 7.73 -1.26
C VAL A 200 -12.69 7.77 -2.60
N ALA A 201 -13.84 8.44 -2.57
CA ALA A 201 -14.81 8.57 -3.66
C ALA A 201 -14.19 8.91 -5.03
N ASN A 202 -14.96 8.64 -6.09
CA ASN A 202 -14.58 8.83 -7.49
C ASN A 202 -13.91 10.19 -7.75
N VAL A 203 -12.61 10.18 -8.01
CA VAL A 203 -11.85 11.36 -8.42
C VAL A 203 -12.11 11.62 -9.90
N LYS A 204 -12.82 12.73 -10.20
CA LYS A 204 -13.06 13.18 -11.58
C LYS A 204 -11.83 13.84 -12.20
N GLU A 205 -11.01 14.50 -11.38
CA GLU A 205 -9.80 15.19 -11.79
C GLU A 205 -8.69 15.00 -10.75
N PHE A 206 -7.47 14.73 -11.20
CA PHE A 206 -6.35 14.51 -10.29
C PHE A 206 -5.68 15.83 -9.90
N HIS A 207 -5.60 16.07 -8.60
CA HIS A 207 -4.92 17.20 -7.98
C HIS A 207 -3.73 16.70 -7.15
N PHE A 208 -2.52 16.78 -7.69
CA PHE A 208 -1.30 16.31 -7.00
C PHE A 208 -0.57 17.42 -6.22
N ASN A 209 -0.87 18.68 -6.52
CA ASN A 209 -0.21 19.86 -5.95
C ASN A 209 -1.08 20.64 -4.94
N ASP A 210 -2.36 20.29 -4.79
CA ASP A 210 -3.31 21.05 -3.95
C ASP A 210 -3.04 20.87 -2.44
N THR A 211 -2.33 19.82 -2.06
CA THR A 211 -1.92 19.65 -0.67
C THR A 211 -0.65 20.47 -0.45
N GLY A 212 -0.74 21.60 0.26
CA GLY A 212 0.40 22.39 0.73
C GLY A 212 1.48 21.59 1.50
N TYR A 213 1.24 20.31 1.75
CA TYR A 213 2.24 19.32 2.11
C TYR A 213 3.07 18.89 0.90
N ARG A 214 4.29 19.43 0.79
CA ARG A 214 5.33 18.83 -0.06
C ARG A 214 5.53 17.39 0.38
N LEU A 215 5.24 16.43 -0.50
CA LEU A 215 5.44 15.01 -0.24
C LEU A 215 6.89 14.77 0.19
N GLN A 216 7.10 14.38 1.45
CA GLN A 216 8.42 14.07 1.99
C GLN A 216 8.71 12.61 1.73
N TYR A 217 9.47 12.37 0.66
CA TYR A 217 9.88 11.05 0.26
C TYR A 217 10.95 10.52 1.24
N ASN A 218 10.68 9.39 1.89
CA ASN A 218 11.62 8.76 2.82
C ASN A 218 12.04 7.38 2.29
N ASP A 219 13.26 7.29 1.76
CA ASP A 219 13.84 6.04 1.24
C ASP A 219 14.11 5.01 2.35
N ASP A 220 14.26 5.45 3.60
CA ASP A 220 14.62 4.61 4.73
C ASP A 220 13.41 3.94 5.39
N ILE A 221 12.19 4.10 4.86
CA ILE A 221 10.96 3.54 5.46
C ILE A 221 11.09 2.04 5.74
N PHE A 222 11.72 1.26 4.86
CA PHE A 222 11.93 -0.16 5.09
C PHE A 222 12.93 -0.42 6.22
N THR A 223 14.01 0.35 6.28
CA THR A 223 15.01 0.28 7.36
C THR A 223 14.38 0.66 8.69
N THR A 224 13.62 1.76 8.74
CA THR A 224 12.84 2.18 9.90
C THR A 224 11.83 1.10 10.30
N LEU A 225 11.13 0.50 9.34
CA LEU A 225 10.14 -0.54 9.62
C LEU A 225 10.77 -1.82 10.17
N GLU A 226 11.91 -2.24 9.63
CA GLU A 226 12.64 -3.42 10.10
C GLU A 226 13.15 -3.19 11.52
N ASN A 227 13.69 -2.00 11.78
CA ASN A 227 14.09 -1.56 13.12
C ASN A 227 12.90 -1.51 14.09
N ASP A 228 11.74 -0.96 13.68
CA ASP A 228 10.52 -0.94 14.49
C ASP A 228 10.02 -2.35 14.84
N LYS A 229 10.15 -3.32 13.94
CA LYS A 229 9.81 -4.73 14.21
C LYS A 229 10.77 -5.33 15.24
N ILE A 230 12.07 -5.09 15.09
CA ILE A 230 13.10 -5.55 16.01
C ILE A 230 12.89 -4.95 17.41
N GLN A 231 12.62 -3.64 17.48
CA GLN A 231 12.32 -2.94 18.73
C GLN A 231 11.07 -3.49 19.39
N ARG A 232 9.95 -3.62 18.67
CA ARG A 232 8.72 -4.21 19.23
C ARG A 232 8.92 -5.63 19.75
N LYS A 233 9.70 -6.46 19.06
CA LYS A 233 10.05 -7.81 19.51
C LYS A 233 10.88 -7.77 20.79
N LYS A 234 11.85 -6.85 20.88
CA LYS A 234 12.67 -6.64 22.06
C LYS A 234 11.84 -6.17 23.26
N THR A 235 10.98 -5.17 23.07
CA THR A 235 10.07 -4.65 24.10
C THR A 235 9.11 -5.71 24.61
N TYR A 236 8.60 -6.59 23.73
CA TYR A 236 7.73 -7.72 24.13
C TYR A 236 8.47 -8.75 25.00
N GLU A 237 9.70 -9.13 24.64
CA GLU A 237 10.50 -10.05 25.47
C GLU A 237 10.90 -9.42 26.81
N GLU A 238 11.20 -8.11 26.83
CA GLU A 238 11.47 -7.34 28.05
C GLU A 238 10.23 -7.27 28.97
N THR A 239 9.05 -6.96 28.43
CA THR A 239 7.79 -6.94 29.23
C THR A 239 7.42 -8.33 29.71
N LYS A 240 7.58 -9.38 28.89
CA LYS A 240 7.39 -10.77 29.31
C LYS A 240 8.31 -11.14 30.47
N GLY A 241 9.57 -10.72 30.44
CA GLY A 241 10.52 -10.88 31.55
C GLY A 241 10.09 -10.15 32.82
N ILE A 242 9.52 -8.95 32.71
CA ILE A 242 8.97 -8.18 33.83
C ILE A 242 7.77 -8.90 34.46
N TYR A 243 6.81 -9.38 33.67
CA TYR A 243 5.66 -10.14 34.18
C TYR A 243 6.07 -11.44 34.87
N ILE A 244 7.08 -12.14 34.34
CA ILE A 244 7.65 -13.34 34.98
C ILE A 244 8.30 -12.97 36.32
N THR A 245 9.04 -11.87 36.37
CA THR A 245 9.72 -11.39 37.60
C THR A 245 8.71 -10.97 38.66
N LEU A 246 7.67 -10.20 38.29
CA LEU A 246 6.55 -9.84 39.16
C LEU A 246 5.78 -11.08 39.64
N GLY A 247 5.56 -12.06 38.77
CA GLY A 247 4.93 -13.33 39.14
C GLY A 247 5.76 -14.14 40.15
N LEU A 248 7.09 -14.12 40.04
CA LEU A 248 8.00 -14.74 41.02
C LEU A 248 8.05 -13.96 42.33
N GLN A 249 8.03 -12.62 42.30
CA GLN A 249 7.98 -11.80 43.50
C GLN A 249 6.66 -11.94 44.26
N LEU A 250 5.52 -12.04 43.56
CA LEU A 250 4.22 -12.32 44.17
C LEU A 250 4.15 -13.72 44.80
N LYS A 251 4.78 -14.72 44.19
CA LYS A 251 4.91 -16.07 44.80
C LYS A 251 5.77 -16.05 46.06
N ASN A 252 6.83 -15.24 46.10
CA ASN A 252 7.66 -15.08 47.29
C ASN A 252 6.96 -14.30 48.42
N TYR A 253 6.03 -13.39 48.09
CA TYR A 253 5.17 -12.73 49.08
C TYR A 253 4.05 -13.65 49.61
N GLY A 254 3.46 -14.48 48.75
CA GLY A 254 2.44 -15.48 49.16
C GLY A 254 2.98 -16.57 50.09
N GLY A 255 4.29 -16.81 50.11
CA GLY A 255 4.95 -17.74 51.03
C GLY A 255 5.16 -17.22 52.46
N GLN A 256 4.97 -15.92 52.72
CA GLN A 256 5.17 -15.33 54.05
C GLN A 256 3.88 -15.20 54.89
N ILE A 257 2.71 -15.50 54.33
CA ILE A 257 1.42 -15.49 55.07
C ILE A 257 0.88 -16.93 55.16
N ALA A 258 1.62 -17.80 55.84
CA ALA A 258 1.11 -19.11 56.24
C ALA A 258 1.63 -19.47 57.63
N SER A 259 1.03 -18.88 58.67
CA SER A 259 0.81 -19.53 59.98
C SER A 259 0.09 -18.59 60.95
N LYS A 260 -1.24 -18.52 60.86
CA LYS A 260 -2.09 -18.42 62.05
C LYS A 260 -3.23 -19.42 61.92
N LYS A 261 -3.10 -20.49 62.70
CA LYS A 261 -4.05 -21.59 62.92
C LYS A 261 -5.43 -21.04 63.31
N LEU A 262 -6.48 -21.48 62.63
CA LEU A 262 -7.85 -21.44 63.14
C LEU A 262 -8.33 -22.88 63.36
N VAL A 263 -8.80 -23.13 64.57
CA VAL A 263 -9.28 -24.41 65.10
C VAL A 263 -10.65 -24.75 64.48
N PRO A 264 -10.98 -26.02 64.17
CA PRO A 264 -12.26 -26.38 63.57
C PRO A 264 -13.36 -26.51 64.63
N GLY A 265 -14.46 -25.78 64.45
CA GLY A 265 -15.65 -25.84 65.31
C GLY A 265 -16.94 -25.92 64.48
N ASN A 266 -17.42 -27.15 64.33
CA ASN A 266 -18.80 -27.64 64.18
C ASN A 266 -19.74 -27.21 63.03
N LYS A 267 -20.43 -28.26 62.51
CA LYS A 267 -21.53 -28.25 61.54
C LYS A 267 -22.83 -27.73 62.17
N GLY A 268 -23.69 -27.08 61.38
CA GLY A 268 -25.13 -27.04 61.65
C GLY A 268 -25.93 -25.96 60.91
N ALA A 269 -26.90 -26.43 60.12
CA ALA A 269 -28.14 -25.77 59.69
C ALA A 269 -28.13 -24.72 58.55
N THR A 270 -28.70 -25.11 57.41
CA THR A 270 -29.55 -24.31 56.51
C THR A 270 -31.02 -24.37 56.99
N PRO A 271 -32.03 -23.63 56.45
CA PRO A 271 -32.05 -22.51 55.49
C PRO A 271 -33.05 -21.35 55.85
N ASN A 272 -33.12 -20.33 54.97
CA ASN A 272 -34.29 -19.52 54.51
C ASN A 272 -34.21 -17.97 54.61
N ILE A 273 -34.15 -17.33 53.44
CA ILE A 273 -35.04 -16.29 52.83
C ILE A 273 -35.65 -15.27 53.82
N THR A 274 -35.48 -13.94 53.71
CA THR A 274 -36.13 -13.05 52.72
C THR A 274 -35.58 -11.60 52.76
N SER A 275 -35.62 -10.95 51.58
CA SER A 275 -35.76 -9.49 51.27
C SER A 275 -34.71 -8.47 51.71
N SER A 276 -34.16 -7.73 50.75
CA SER A 276 -34.65 -6.37 50.44
C SER A 276 -34.01 -5.80 49.17
N GLU A 277 -34.81 -5.02 48.44
CA GLU A 277 -34.49 -4.27 47.23
C GLU A 277 -33.43 -3.19 47.44
N SER A 278 -32.66 -2.89 46.39
CA SER A 278 -32.59 -1.54 45.81
C SER A 278 -31.64 -1.51 44.62
N THR A 279 -32.23 -1.32 43.44
CA THR A 279 -31.58 -0.84 42.23
C THR A 279 -31.46 0.68 42.29
N SER A 280 -30.28 1.20 42.02
CA SER A 280 -30.01 2.61 41.68
C SER A 280 -28.73 2.63 40.84
N GLU A 281 -28.53 3.41 39.80
CA GLU A 281 -29.33 4.35 39.03
C GLU A 281 -28.41 4.69 37.84
N THR A 282 -28.99 4.79 36.65
CA THR A 282 -28.33 5.31 35.44
C THR A 282 -28.72 6.77 35.29
N ASP A 283 -27.77 7.70 35.36
CA ASP A 283 -28.00 9.09 34.94
C ASP A 283 -27.63 9.29 33.48
N THR A 284 -28.68 9.37 32.65
CA THR A 284 -28.70 10.06 31.37
C THR A 284 -29.35 11.43 31.57
N LEU A 285 -28.73 12.49 31.04
CA LEU A 285 -29.34 13.82 30.96
C LEU A 285 -29.36 14.29 29.49
N THR A 286 -30.52 14.09 28.86
CA THR A 286 -31.10 14.93 27.79
C THR A 286 -32.34 15.58 28.43
N ASP A 287 -32.87 16.74 28.09
CA ASP A 287 -32.84 17.56 26.88
C ASP A 287 -33.45 18.93 27.29
N THR A 288 -33.48 19.93 26.40
CA THR A 288 -34.73 20.51 25.84
C THR A 288 -34.45 21.81 25.08
N LYS A 289 -34.97 21.81 23.85
CA LYS A 289 -35.13 22.88 22.86
C LYS A 289 -35.81 24.16 23.36
N GLY A 290 -35.47 25.26 22.70
CA GLY A 290 -36.35 26.42 22.46
C GLY A 290 -36.02 27.04 21.10
N LYS A 291 -37.04 27.26 20.27
CA LYS A 291 -36.99 27.59 18.82
C LYS A 291 -37.74 28.91 18.60
N LEU A 292 -37.20 29.85 17.84
CA LEU A 292 -37.86 31.01 17.16
C LEU A 292 -36.73 31.78 16.47
N GLY A 293 -36.75 32.31 15.24
CA GLY A 293 -37.79 32.72 14.29
C GLY A 293 -37.18 33.92 13.51
N GLU A 294 -37.40 34.02 12.20
CA GLU A 294 -36.73 34.88 11.20
C GLU A 294 -36.88 36.41 11.39
N SER A 295 -35.95 37.20 10.81
CA SER A 295 -36.27 38.30 9.87
C SER A 295 -34.99 38.87 9.22
N GLN A 296 -35.16 39.29 7.97
CA GLN A 296 -34.23 39.99 7.07
C GLN A 296 -33.95 41.44 7.49
N ASP A 297 -32.78 41.95 7.11
CA ASP A 297 -32.57 43.09 6.20
C ASP A 297 -31.16 43.00 5.59
#